data_AF-A0A4Q8QU46-F1
#
_entry.id   AF-A0A4Q8QU46-F1
#
_cell.length_a   1.000
_cell.length_b   1.000
_cell.length_c   1.000
_cell.angle_alpha   90.00
_cell.angle_beta   90.00
_cell.angle_gamma   90.00
#
_symmetry.space_group_name_H-M   'P 1'
#
loop_
_entity.id
_entity.type
_entity.pdbx_description
1 polymer ?
#
loop_
_entity_poly.entity_id
_entity_poly.type
_entity_poly.pdbx_seq_one_letter_code
_entity_poly.pdbx_strand_id
1 'polypeptide(L)'
;MSKYPIKAALLQVHSVIGLALSLVLAVVGITGAIMSFEDEIQASLNADIMRVEARAVPTLTPDQLIARLQANPDFGKVASVTMASDPSAAVRIRFARSADGSRPSSIYVDPYDGRALG
;
A
#
# COMPACT_ATOMS: atom_id res chain seq x y z
N MET A 1 -8.30 -18.81 55.25
CA MET A 1 -7.03 -18.07 55.13
C MET A 1 -6.08 -18.87 54.23
N SER A 2 -5.70 -18.33 53.07
CA SER A 2 -4.97 -19.06 52.03
C SER A 2 -3.56 -19.45 52.51
N LYS A 3 -3.23 -20.76 52.47
CA LYS A 3 -1.96 -21.31 52.97
C LYS A 3 -0.72 -20.96 52.12
N TYR A 4 -0.87 -20.26 50.98
CA TYR A 4 0.23 -19.97 50.05
C TYR A 4 0.11 -18.58 49.38
N PRO A 5 0.31 -17.48 50.15
CA PRO A 5 0.11 -16.11 49.66
C PRO A 5 1.08 -15.72 48.53
N ILE A 6 2.30 -16.25 48.53
CA ILE A 6 3.34 -15.94 47.54
C ILE A 6 2.95 -16.48 46.15
N LYS A 7 2.44 -17.72 46.08
CA LYS A 7 1.99 -18.32 44.82
C LYS A 7 0.85 -17.51 44.19
N ALA A 8 -0.10 -17.07 45.02
CA ALA A 8 -1.22 -16.25 44.57
C ALA A 8 -0.76 -14.88 44.06
N ALA A 9 0.16 -14.22 44.77
CA ALA A 9 0.72 -12.94 44.36
C ALA A 9 1.50 -13.04 43.04
N LEU A 10 2.35 -14.06 42.89
CA LEU A 10 3.10 -14.30 41.64
C LEU A 10 2.17 -14.56 40.45
N LEU A 11 1.12 -15.36 40.66
CA LEU A 11 0.12 -15.61 39.61
C LEU A 11 -0.61 -14.32 39.24
N GLN A 12 -1.03 -13.52 40.22
CA GLN A 12 -1.76 -12.28 39.98
C GLN A 12 -0.89 -11.25 39.24
N VAL A 13 0.37 -11.08 39.65
CA VAL A 13 1.33 -10.20 38.96
C VAL A 13 1.59 -10.70 37.53
N HIS A 14 1.84 -12.00 37.35
CA HIS A 14 2.06 -12.58 36.03
C HIS A 14 0.85 -12.39 35.11
N SER A 15 -0.37 -12.61 35.62
CA SER A 15 -1.60 -12.43 34.84
C SER A 15 -1.81 -10.97 34.43
N VAL A 16 -1.59 -10.01 35.32
CA VAL A 16 -1.72 -8.58 35.00
C VAL A 16 -0.68 -8.15 33.99
N ILE A 17 0.58 -8.55 34.18
CA ILE A 17 1.67 -8.24 33.24
C ILE A 17 1.42 -8.92 31.88
N GLY A 18 1.01 -10.19 31.88
CA GLY A 18 0.69 -10.93 30.67
C GLY A 18 -0.44 -10.30 29.86
N LEU A 19 -1.50 -9.84 30.52
CA LEU A 19 -2.60 -9.10 29.89
C LEU A 19 -2.16 -7.74 29.33
N ALA A 20 -1.31 -7.02 30.06
CA ALA A 20 -0.78 -5.74 29.57
C ALA A 20 0.12 -5.94 28.34
N LEU A 21 1.03 -6.94 28.38
CA LEU A 21 1.90 -7.25 27.25
C LEU A 21 1.13 -7.78 26.05
N SER A 22 0.09 -8.60 26.26
CA SER A 22 -0.70 -9.13 25.14
C SER A 22 -1.41 -8.03 24.37
N LEU A 23 -1.84 -6.95 25.03
CA LEU A 23 -2.41 -5.79 24.36
C LEU A 23 -1.39 -5.08 23.46
N VAL A 24 -0.17 -4.85 23.96
CA VAL A 24 0.91 -4.24 23.18
C VAL A 24 1.29 -5.14 21.99
N LEU A 25 1.46 -6.44 22.23
CA LEU A 25 1.75 -7.42 21.18
C LEU A 25 0.63 -7.51 20.14
N ALA A 26 -0.63 -7.39 20.55
CA ALA A 26 -1.76 -7.36 19.62
C ALA A 26 -1.70 -6.14 18.71
N VAL A 27 -1.43 -4.94 19.25
CA VAL A 27 -1.25 -3.73 18.43
C VAL A 27 -0.10 -3.90 17.45
N VAL A 28 1.06 -4.33 17.92
CA VAL A 28 2.25 -4.56 17.08
C VAL A 28 1.95 -5.60 15.98
N GLY A 29 1.33 -6.72 16.34
CA GLY A 29 0.96 -7.78 15.40
C GLY A 29 -0.05 -7.32 14.35
N ILE A 30 -1.08 -6.56 14.75
CA ILE A 30 -2.07 -5.98 13.83
C ILE A 30 -1.38 -4.99 12.89
N THR A 31 -0.53 -4.09 13.40
CA THR A 31 0.18 -3.14 12.55
C THR A 31 1.10 -3.84 11.55
N GLY A 32 1.82 -4.89 11.98
CA GLY A 32 2.68 -5.68 11.10
C GLY A 32 1.88 -6.43 10.04
N ALA A 33 0.73 -7.00 10.41
CA ALA A 33 -0.16 -7.66 9.45
C ALA A 33 -0.70 -6.67 8.40
N ILE A 34 -1.16 -5.48 8.83
CA ILE A 34 -1.63 -4.44 7.91
C ILE A 34 -0.52 -4.01 6.94
N MET A 35 0.71 -3.80 7.43
CA MET A 35 1.85 -3.43 6.58
C MET A 35 2.23 -4.56 5.60
N SER A 36 2.11 -5.82 6.01
CA SER A 36 2.45 -6.96 5.14
C SER A 36 1.48 -7.17 3.99
N PHE A 37 0.24 -6.66 4.10
CA PHE A 37 -0.80 -6.76 3.08
C PHE A 37 -1.19 -5.38 2.53
N GLU A 38 -0.28 -4.41 2.60
CA GLU A 38 -0.56 -3.03 2.17
C GLU A 38 -1.05 -2.98 0.72
N ASP A 39 -0.38 -3.70 -0.19
CA ASP A 39 -0.73 -3.71 -1.61
C ASP A 39 -2.08 -4.41 -1.87
N GLU A 40 -2.39 -5.53 -1.21
CA GLU A 40 -3.68 -6.22 -1.34
C GLU A 40 -4.84 -5.43 -0.73
N ILE A 41 -4.61 -4.79 0.42
CA ILE A 41 -5.58 -3.90 1.05
C ILE A 41 -5.82 -2.70 0.12
N GLN A 42 -4.77 -2.11 -0.43
CA GLN A 42 -4.88 -1.01 -1.38
C GLN A 42 -5.61 -1.44 -2.66
N ALA A 43 -5.32 -2.64 -3.19
CA ALA A 43 -5.97 -3.20 -4.36
C ALA A 43 -7.46 -3.49 -4.15
N SER A 44 -7.84 -3.97 -2.96
CA SER A 44 -9.24 -4.21 -2.63
C SER A 44 -10.02 -2.92 -2.37
N LEU A 45 -9.42 -1.94 -1.68
CA LEU A 45 -10.06 -0.65 -1.38
C LEU A 45 -10.17 0.27 -2.62
N ASN A 46 -9.20 0.20 -3.53
CA ASN A 46 -9.17 1.03 -4.75
C ASN A 46 -9.51 0.20 -5.99
N ALA A 47 -10.29 -0.87 -5.84
CA ALA A 47 -10.64 -1.75 -6.95
C ALA A 47 -11.26 -0.98 -8.14
N ASP A 48 -12.01 0.09 -7.88
CA ASP A 48 -12.64 0.94 -8.89
C ASP A 48 -11.64 1.79 -9.70
N ILE A 49 -10.45 2.07 -9.17
CA ILE A 49 -9.40 2.90 -9.81
C ILE A 49 -8.28 2.02 -10.35
N MET A 50 -8.04 0.87 -9.72
CA MET A 50 -7.01 -0.09 -10.10
C MET A 50 -7.46 -1.06 -11.20
N ARG A 51 -8.77 -1.14 -11.48
CA ARG A 51 -9.33 -1.89 -12.61
C ARG A 51 -9.87 -0.95 -13.68
N VAL A 52 -9.47 -1.21 -14.92
CA VAL A 52 -9.97 -0.53 -16.11
C VAL A 52 -10.79 -1.49 -16.96
N GLU A 53 -11.78 -0.96 -17.67
CA GLU A 53 -12.55 -1.74 -18.63
C GLU A 53 -11.64 -2.14 -19.80
N ALA A 54 -11.45 -3.45 -19.96
CA ALA A 54 -10.61 -4.00 -21.00
C ALA A 54 -11.17 -3.65 -22.39
N ARG A 55 -10.46 -2.81 -23.13
CA ARG A 55 -10.81 -2.40 -24.50
C ARG A 55 -10.06 -3.27 -25.51
N ALA A 56 -10.71 -3.56 -26.64
CA ALA A 56 -10.12 -4.28 -27.78
C ALA A 56 -9.19 -3.38 -28.62
N VAL A 57 -8.37 -2.56 -27.95
CA VAL A 57 -7.42 -1.62 -28.54
C VAL A 57 -6.04 -1.94 -27.97
N PRO A 58 -4.93 -1.82 -28.73
CA PRO A 58 -3.60 -2.01 -28.16
C PRO A 58 -3.35 -1.03 -27.01
N THR A 59 -2.80 -1.53 -25.90
CA THR A 59 -2.34 -0.68 -24.80
C THR A 59 -1.12 0.14 -25.23
N LEU A 60 -0.95 1.31 -24.62
CA LEU A 60 0.20 2.18 -24.86
C LEU A 60 1.48 1.53 -24.34
N THR A 61 2.59 1.74 -25.04
CA THR A 61 3.90 1.28 -24.56
C THR A 61 4.35 2.11 -23.36
N PRO A 62 5.25 1.58 -22.50
CA PRO A 62 5.81 2.33 -21.37
C PRO A 62 6.36 3.69 -21.77
N ASP A 63 7.08 3.75 -22.89
CA ASP A 63 7.69 4.98 -23.40
C ASP A 63 6.64 6.04 -23.79
N GLN A 64 5.50 5.62 -24.35
CA GLN A 64 4.40 6.53 -24.72
C GLN A 64 3.71 7.10 -23.48
N LEU A 65 3.52 6.28 -22.43
CA LEU A 65 2.98 6.74 -21.16
C LEU A 65 3.92 7.74 -20.48
N ILE A 66 5.21 7.42 -20.41
CA ILE A 66 6.23 8.31 -19.85
C ILE A 66 6.25 9.65 -20.59
N ALA A 67 6.24 9.64 -21.93
CA ALA A 67 6.22 10.85 -22.73
C ALA A 67 4.99 11.73 -22.46
N ARG A 68 3.80 11.14 -22.26
CA ARG A 68 2.57 11.87 -21.91
C ARG A 68 2.61 12.47 -20.51
N LEU A 69 3.19 11.76 -19.55
CA LEU A 69 3.34 12.25 -18.18
C LEU A 69 4.37 13.35 -18.08
N GLN A 70 5.50 13.21 -18.79
CA GLN A 70 6.52 14.24 -18.86
C GLN A 70 6.05 15.50 -19.59
N ALA A 71 5.07 15.37 -20.50
CA ALA A 71 4.45 16.51 -21.16
C ALA A 71 3.54 17.33 -20.24
N ASN A 72 3.10 16.76 -19.10
CA ASN A 72 2.27 17.45 -18.15
C ASN A 72 3.11 17.94 -16.94
N PRO A 73 3.28 19.26 -16.76
CA PRO A 73 4.17 19.84 -15.76
C PRO A 73 3.76 19.58 -14.30
N ASP A 74 2.52 19.13 -14.08
CA ASP A 74 2.03 18.75 -12.74
C ASP A 74 2.64 17.43 -12.24
N PHE A 75 3.17 16.59 -13.15
CA PHE A 75 3.76 15.31 -12.78
C PHE A 75 5.29 15.37 -12.70
N GLY A 76 5.83 14.85 -11.59
CA GLY A 76 7.27 14.80 -11.34
C GLY A 76 8.02 13.84 -12.28
N LYS A 77 9.34 13.75 -12.13
CA LYS A 77 10.15 12.78 -12.89
C LYS A 77 9.69 11.35 -12.58
N VAL A 78 9.37 10.56 -13.60
CA VAL A 78 9.01 9.14 -13.45
C VAL A 78 10.24 8.35 -13.01
N ALA A 79 10.11 7.52 -11.97
CA ALA A 79 11.15 6.61 -11.48
C ALA A 79 10.93 5.17 -11.94
N SER A 80 9.67 4.71 -11.93
CA SER A 80 9.33 3.37 -12.42
C SER A 80 7.89 3.32 -12.92
N VAL A 81 7.68 2.48 -13.94
CA VAL A 81 6.36 2.15 -14.48
C VAL A 81 6.12 0.67 -14.23
N THR A 82 5.03 0.35 -13.54
CA THR A 82 4.62 -1.04 -13.26
C THR A 82 3.35 -1.33 -14.05
N MET A 83 3.47 -2.20 -15.05
CA MET A 83 2.34 -2.73 -15.82
C MET A 83 2.11 -4.18 -15.42
N ALA A 84 0.85 -4.54 -15.20
CA ALA A 84 0.47 -5.95 -15.09
C ALA A 84 0.19 -6.51 -16.49
N SER A 85 0.35 -7.81 -16.65
CA SER A 85 -0.02 -8.52 -17.90
C SER A 85 -1.55 -8.62 -18.09
N ASP A 86 -2.32 -8.31 -17.04
CA ASP A 86 -3.79 -8.29 -17.07
C ASP A 86 -4.27 -7.02 -17.81
N PRO A 87 -5.02 -7.14 -18.93
CA PRO A 87 -5.56 -6.00 -19.68
C PRO A 87 -6.53 -5.14 -18.87
N SER A 88 -7.09 -5.69 -17.78
CA SER A 88 -8.01 -4.99 -16.89
C SER A 88 -7.31 -4.24 -15.75
N ALA A 89 -5.98 -4.26 -15.67
CA ALA A 89 -5.24 -3.59 -14.61
C ALA A 89 -4.75 -2.19 -15.03
N ALA A 90 -4.92 -1.20 -14.15
CA ALA A 90 -4.34 0.12 -14.34
C ALA A 90 -2.80 0.08 -14.21
N VAL A 91 -2.11 0.97 -14.92
CA VAL A 91 -0.66 1.13 -14.84
C VAL A 91 -0.30 1.95 -13.61
N ARG A 92 0.55 1.42 -12.73
CA ARG A 92 1.03 2.17 -11.56
C ARG A 92 2.31 2.91 -11.92
N ILE A 93 2.33 4.21 -11.67
CA ILE A 93 3.48 5.07 -11.98
C ILE A 93 4.01 5.67 -10.71
N ARG A 94 5.29 5.41 -10.45
CA ARG A 94 5.98 5.89 -9.26
C ARG A 94 6.96 6.96 -9.66
N PHE A 95 6.91 8.09 -8.96
CA PHE A 95 7.77 9.23 -9.20
C PHE A 95 9.07 9.15 -8.41
N ALA A 96 10.11 9.78 -8.96
CA ALA A 96 11.37 10.00 -8.30
C ALA A 96 11.19 10.97 -7.13
N ARG A 97 12.12 10.89 -6.17
CA ARG A 97 12.19 11.85 -5.07
C ARG A 97 12.39 13.25 -5.66
N SER A 98 11.53 14.18 -5.27
CA SER A 98 11.64 15.59 -5.61
C SER A 98 12.89 16.20 -4.97
N ALA A 99 13.36 17.32 -5.51
CA ALA A 99 14.58 17.99 -5.05
C ALA A 99 14.51 18.44 -3.57
N ASP A 100 13.30 18.57 -3.03
CA ASP A 100 12.98 18.87 -1.62
C ASP A 100 13.02 17.63 -0.70
N GLY A 101 13.29 16.44 -1.24
CA GLY A 101 13.32 15.19 -0.50
C GLY A 101 11.96 14.49 -0.36
N SER A 102 10.87 15.11 -0.79
CA SER A 102 9.53 14.51 -0.81
C SER A 102 9.45 13.41 -1.88
N ARG A 103 8.69 12.35 -1.59
CA ARG A 103 8.32 11.35 -2.61
C ARG A 103 6.88 11.63 -3.03
N PRO A 104 6.63 12.04 -4.27
CA PRO A 104 5.27 12.18 -4.77
C PRO A 104 4.53 10.85 -4.67
N SER A 105 3.23 10.89 -4.36
CA SER A 105 2.37 9.70 -4.33
C SER A 105 2.39 9.01 -5.69
N SER A 106 2.39 7.67 -5.70
CA SER A 106 2.22 6.92 -6.94
C SER A 106 0.82 7.14 -7.48
N ILE A 107 0.70 7.38 -8.79
CA ILE A 107 -0.58 7.53 -9.45
C ILE A 107 -0.94 6.28 -10.25
N TYR A 108 -2.23 6.05 -10.42
CA TYR A 108 -2.76 5.03 -11.33
C TYR A 108 -3.14 5.69 -12.65
N VAL A 109 -2.76 5.05 -13.75
CA VAL A 109 -2.96 5.58 -15.10
C VAL A 109 -3.62 4.51 -15.97
N ASP A 110 -4.60 4.92 -16.76
CA ASP A 110 -5.25 4.05 -17.73
C ASP A 110 -4.25 3.63 -18.84
N PRO A 111 -4.04 2.32 -19.07
CA PRO A 111 -3.08 1.82 -20.07
C PRO A 111 -3.46 2.14 -21.52
N TYR A 112 -4.71 2.48 -21.80
CA TYR A 112 -5.21 2.71 -23.16
C TYR A 112 -5.11 4.17 -23.60
N ASP A 113 -5.40 5.11 -22.71
CA ASP A 113 -5.40 6.55 -23.03
C ASP A 113 -4.39 7.39 -22.24
N GLY A 114 -3.78 6.83 -21.19
CA GLY A 114 -2.80 7.52 -20.37
C GLY A 114 -3.39 8.55 -19.42
N ARG A 115 -4.70 8.50 -19.14
CA ARG A 115 -5.34 9.39 -18.17
C ARG A 115 -5.03 8.94 -16.74
N ALA A 116 -4.73 9.91 -15.86
CA ALA A 116 -4.61 9.66 -14.44
C ALA A 116 -6.00 9.33 -13.85
N LEU A 117 -6.08 8.20 -13.15
CA LEU A 117 -7.28 7.70 -12.48
C LEU A 117 -7.28 8.03 -10.97
N GLY A 118 -6.12 8.44 -10.41
CA GLY A 118 -5.92 8.85 -9.02
C GLY A 118 -4.47 9.04 -8.66
#